data_AF-A0A9C6WW01-F1
#
_entry.id   AF-A0A9C6WW01-F1
#
_cell.length_a   1.000
_cell.length_b   1.000
_cell.length_c   1.000
_cell.angle_alpha   90.00
_cell.angle_beta   90.00
_cell.angle_gamma   90.00
#
_symmetry.space_group_name_H-M   'P 1'
#
loop_
_entity.id
_entity.type
_entity.pdbx_description
1 polymer ?
#
loop_
_entity_poly.entity_id
_entity_poly.type
_entity_poly.pdbx_seq_one_letter_code
_entity_poly.pdbx_strand_id
1 'polypeptide(L)'
;MTNSPRDQLNTATPTDEEQSENKLCPGHGVVVDDLPGAHTDDYLIALTQVVSPGRITHISRTQEGVCVFLDSEMEAAGIVDEGVLEVDGVHLRCRPYRVGCHRVCLSNCLPFLRDADIIAELEKFGQARNPQYEISRGRS
;
A
#
# COMPACT_ATOMS: atom_id res chain seq x y z
N MET A 1 -59.57 21.80 -17.23
CA MET A 1 -59.41 20.38 -16.83
C MET A 1 -58.06 19.93 -17.35
N THR A 2 -57.08 19.95 -16.46
CA THR A 2 -55.65 19.74 -16.68
C THR A 2 -55.33 18.25 -16.54
N ASN A 3 -54.72 17.63 -17.54
CA ASN A 3 -54.11 16.31 -17.39
C ASN A 3 -52.63 16.38 -17.77
N SER A 4 -51.79 16.30 -16.73
CA SER A 4 -50.33 16.19 -16.76
C SER A 4 -49.90 14.83 -17.33
N PRO A 5 -48.78 14.75 -18.06
CA PRO A 5 -48.12 13.49 -18.35
C PRO A 5 -47.31 13.05 -17.13
N ARG A 6 -47.76 11.97 -16.48
CA ARG A 6 -47.04 11.25 -15.42
C ARG A 6 -45.96 10.34 -16.02
N ASP A 7 -44.76 10.51 -15.47
CA ASP A 7 -43.82 9.45 -15.10
C ASP A 7 -43.29 8.53 -16.21
N GLN A 8 -42.24 9.00 -16.88
CA GLN A 8 -41.21 8.12 -17.44
C GLN A 8 -40.45 7.48 -16.27
N LEU A 9 -40.76 6.21 -16.00
CA LEU A 9 -40.02 5.38 -15.06
C LEU A 9 -38.68 5.01 -15.71
N ASN A 10 -37.67 5.87 -15.54
CA ASN A 10 -36.29 5.49 -15.75
C ASN A 10 -35.91 4.51 -14.65
N THR A 11 -35.98 3.21 -14.94
CA THR A 11 -35.23 2.20 -14.21
C THR A 11 -33.75 2.44 -14.50
N ALA A 12 -33.13 3.34 -13.72
CA ALA A 12 -31.69 3.38 -13.61
C ALA A 12 -31.27 2.05 -13.00
N THR A 13 -30.80 1.16 -13.86
CA THR A 13 -30.00 0.00 -13.49
C THR A 13 -28.93 0.49 -12.49
N PRO A 14 -28.77 -0.16 -11.32
CA PRO A 14 -27.66 0.16 -10.45
C PRO A 14 -26.42 -0.06 -11.29
N THR A 15 -25.75 1.04 -11.63
CA THR A 15 -24.44 0.98 -12.25
C THR A 15 -23.61 0.33 -11.18
N ASP A 16 -23.04 -0.83 -11.49
CA ASP A 16 -22.02 -1.46 -10.69
C ASP A 16 -20.92 -0.41 -10.48
N GLU A 17 -21.03 0.37 -9.41
CA GLU A 17 -19.89 0.91 -8.71
C GLU A 17 -19.21 -0.33 -8.12
N GLU A 18 -18.55 -1.08 -9.02
CA GLU A 18 -17.53 -2.05 -8.68
C GLU A 18 -16.64 -1.30 -7.70
N GLN A 19 -16.80 -1.71 -6.43
CA GLN A 19 -15.84 -1.49 -5.38
C GLN A 19 -14.49 -1.77 -6.02
N SER A 20 -13.80 -0.70 -6.41
CA SER A 20 -12.40 -0.80 -6.79
C SER A 20 -11.77 -1.45 -5.59
N GLU A 21 -11.41 -2.72 -5.72
CA GLU A 21 -10.57 -3.40 -4.76
C GLU A 21 -9.40 -2.46 -4.53
N ASN A 22 -9.44 -1.76 -3.40
CA ASN A 22 -8.53 -0.68 -3.10
C ASN A 22 -7.21 -1.38 -2.80
N LYS A 23 -6.51 -1.73 -3.86
CA LYS A 23 -5.27 -2.49 -3.83
C LYS A 23 -4.27 -1.56 -3.16
N LEU A 24 -4.12 -1.74 -1.84
CA LEU A 24 -3.22 -0.95 -1.01
C LEU A 24 -1.81 -1.15 -1.57
N CYS A 25 -1.35 -0.15 -2.33
CA CYS A 25 -0.05 -0.17 -2.97
C CYS A 25 1.02 0.10 -1.91
N PRO A 26 2.10 -0.70 -1.84
CA PRO A 26 3.12 -0.52 -0.81
C PRO A 26 3.78 0.85 -0.82
N GLY A 27 3.93 1.47 -2.00
CA GLY A 27 4.48 2.82 -2.13
C GLY A 27 3.61 3.91 -1.53
N HIS A 28 2.31 3.66 -1.32
CA HIS A 28 1.40 4.61 -0.68
C HIS A 28 1.37 4.47 0.84
N GLY A 29 2.06 3.47 1.38
CA GLY A 29 2.04 3.15 2.79
C GLY A 29 3.18 3.83 3.55
N VAL A 30 2.88 4.31 4.74
CA VAL A 30 3.82 4.83 5.73
C VAL A 30 3.58 4.10 7.05
N VAL A 31 4.67 3.75 7.74
CA VAL A 31 4.65 3.19 9.08
C VAL A 31 5.17 4.24 10.04
N VAL A 32 4.36 4.56 11.04
CA VAL A 32 4.72 5.40 12.18
C VAL A 32 5.01 4.49 13.37
N ASP A 33 6.09 4.75 14.11
CA ASP A 33 6.41 3.98 15.32
C ASP A 33 5.23 4.02 16.33
N ASP A 34 5.05 2.94 17.09
CA ASP A 34 3.94 2.87 18.06
C ASP A 34 4.25 3.67 19.34
N LEU A 35 3.28 4.49 19.74
CA LEU A 35 3.20 5.17 21.02
C LEU A 35 2.29 4.37 21.97
N PRO A 36 2.84 3.82 23.09
CA PRO A 36 2.05 3.07 24.05
C PRO A 36 0.92 3.92 24.65
N GLY A 37 -0.31 3.41 24.58
CA GLY A 37 -1.48 4.09 25.15
C GLY A 37 -2.19 5.07 24.20
N ALA A 38 -1.58 5.44 23.08
CA ALA A 38 -2.26 6.22 22.03
C ALA A 38 -3.27 5.35 21.29
N HIS A 39 -4.38 5.93 20.83
CA HIS A 39 -5.34 5.31 19.93
C HIS A 39 -5.03 5.67 18.47
N THR A 40 -5.52 4.87 17.52
CA THR A 40 -5.38 5.13 16.08
C THR A 40 -5.90 6.52 15.69
N ASP A 41 -6.89 7.04 16.41
CA ASP A 41 -7.45 8.38 16.20
C ASP A 41 -6.44 9.49 16.50
N ASP A 42 -5.52 9.31 17.46
CA ASP A 42 -4.48 10.30 17.76
C ASP A 42 -3.50 10.44 16.58
N TYR A 43 -3.19 9.33 15.91
CA TYR A 43 -2.40 9.32 14.69
C TYR A 43 -3.16 9.97 13.54
N LEU A 44 -4.47 9.74 13.40
CA LEU A 44 -5.29 10.43 12.40
C LEU A 44 -5.25 11.94 12.62
N ILE A 45 -5.45 12.41 13.85
CA ILE A 45 -5.38 13.84 14.17
C ILE A 45 -4.02 14.42 13.78
N ALA A 46 -2.93 13.77 14.16
CA ALA A 46 -1.57 14.19 13.78
C ALA A 46 -1.38 14.22 12.26
N LEU A 47 -1.82 13.18 11.55
CA LEU A 47 -1.73 13.10 10.09
C LEU A 47 -2.51 14.20 9.40
N THR A 48 -3.68 14.60 9.93
CA THR A 48 -4.47 15.68 9.34
C THR A 48 -3.82 17.07 9.42
N GLN A 49 -2.78 17.23 10.25
CA GLN A 49 -1.98 18.46 10.31
C GLN A 49 -0.96 18.55 9.18
N VAL A 50 -0.52 17.40 8.66
CA VAL A 50 0.51 17.29 7.62
C VAL A 50 -0.11 17.04 6.24
N VAL A 51 -1.16 16.21 6.19
CA VAL A 51 -1.82 15.76 4.96
C VAL A 51 -3.32 16.03 5.04
N SER A 52 -3.93 16.35 3.90
CA SER A 52 -5.38 16.58 3.84
C SER A 52 -6.16 15.30 4.20
N PRO A 53 -7.21 15.37 5.05
CA PRO A 53 -7.94 14.18 5.51
C PRO A 53 -8.48 13.29 4.40
N GLY A 54 -8.93 13.88 3.28
CA GLY A 54 -9.46 13.14 2.13
C GLY A 54 -8.44 12.29 1.37
N ARG A 55 -7.14 12.43 1.69
CA ARG A 55 -6.07 11.63 1.09
C ARG A 55 -5.71 10.39 1.88
N ILE A 56 -6.19 10.28 3.12
CA ILE A 56 -5.94 9.11 3.97
C ILE A 56 -6.94 8.04 3.55
N THR A 57 -6.44 6.95 2.96
CA THR A 57 -7.29 5.87 2.44
C THR A 57 -7.51 4.78 3.46
N HIS A 58 -6.52 4.49 4.30
CA HIS A 58 -6.60 3.45 5.29
C HIS A 58 -5.63 3.71 6.46
N ILE A 59 -6.02 3.32 7.67
CA ILE A 59 -5.13 3.32 8.83
C ILE A 59 -5.37 2.06 9.66
N SER A 60 -4.29 1.44 10.14
CA SER A 60 -4.37 0.25 10.99
C SER A 60 -3.14 0.10 11.85
N ARG A 61 -3.31 -0.46 13.04
CA ARG A 61 -2.20 -0.81 13.93
C ARG A 61 -1.66 -2.19 13.57
N THR A 62 -0.34 -2.29 13.46
CA THR A 62 0.40 -3.52 13.15
C THR A 62 1.43 -3.81 14.23
N GLN A 63 2.13 -4.94 14.15
CA GLN A 63 3.21 -5.26 15.07
C GLN A 63 4.42 -4.32 14.94
N GLU A 64 4.60 -3.67 13.77
CA GLU A 64 5.73 -2.79 13.49
C GLU A 64 5.45 -1.31 13.84
N GLY A 65 4.19 -0.98 14.17
CA GLY A 65 3.72 0.39 14.36
C GLY A 65 2.32 0.63 13.76
N VAL A 66 1.95 1.89 13.62
CA VAL A 66 0.72 2.30 12.94
C VAL A 66 0.99 2.49 11.46
N CYS A 67 0.31 1.70 10.64
CA CYS A 67 0.41 1.75 9.19
C CYS A 67 -0.72 2.62 8.62
N VAL A 68 -0.34 3.56 7.76
CA VAL A 68 -1.21 4.52 7.11
C VAL A 68 -1.02 4.37 5.61
N PHE A 69 -2.11 4.29 4.86
CA PHE A 69 -2.08 4.37 3.40
C PHE A 69 -2.71 5.68 2.95
N LEU A 70 -2.07 6.28 1.95
CA LEU A 70 -2.52 7.49 1.28
C LEU A 70 -3.05 7.18 -0.12
N ASP A 71 -3.64 8.17 -0.76
CA ASP A 71 -4.08 8.11 -2.15
C ASP A 71 -2.91 8.23 -3.16
N SER A 72 -1.78 8.81 -2.74
CA SER A 72 -0.63 9.14 -3.58
C SER A 72 0.71 8.72 -2.97
N GLU A 73 1.58 8.12 -3.77
CA GLU A 73 2.97 7.78 -3.42
C GLU A 73 3.80 9.02 -3.08
N MET A 74 3.53 10.15 -3.73
CA MET A 74 4.30 11.39 -3.51
C MET A 74 4.05 11.96 -2.12
N GLU A 75 2.82 11.87 -1.62
CA GLU A 75 2.48 12.31 -0.26
C GLU A 75 3.10 11.38 0.78
N ALA A 76 3.06 10.07 0.52
CA ALA A 76 3.68 9.08 1.40
C ALA A 76 5.19 9.28 1.49
N ALA A 77 5.85 9.56 0.34
CA ALA A 77 7.25 9.93 0.28
C ALA A 77 7.53 11.23 1.06
N GLY A 78 6.66 12.25 0.95
CA GLY A 78 6.79 13.50 1.70
C GLY A 78 6.82 13.29 3.22
N ILE A 79 5.90 12.48 3.77
CA ILE A 79 5.90 12.15 5.21
C ILE A 79 7.18 11.40 5.60
N VAL A 80 7.63 10.49 4.75
CA VAL A 80 8.85 9.71 4.99
C VAL A 80 10.11 10.57 4.92
N ASP A 81 10.14 11.57 4.04
CA ASP A 81 11.24 12.50 3.85
C ASP A 81 11.37 13.48 5.03
N GLU A 82 10.25 13.95 5.58
CA GLU A 82 10.26 14.67 6.88
C GLU A 82 10.71 13.74 8.01
N GLY A 83 10.29 12.48 7.96
CA GLY A 83 10.81 11.39 8.78
C GLY A 83 10.31 11.37 10.23
N VAL A 84 9.55 12.39 10.66
CA VAL A 84 8.95 12.49 11.99
C VAL A 84 7.51 12.97 11.93
N LEU A 85 6.66 12.41 12.79
CA LEU A 85 5.27 12.84 12.99
C LEU A 85 5.05 13.10 14.49
N GLU A 86 4.49 14.25 14.84
CA GLU A 86 4.15 14.57 16.23
C GLU A 86 2.77 14.00 16.58
N VAL A 87 2.73 13.02 17.49
CA VAL A 87 1.50 12.40 18.00
C VAL A 87 1.46 12.61 19.51
N ASP A 88 0.42 13.29 20.01
CA ASP A 88 0.24 13.61 21.43
C ASP A 88 1.49 14.26 22.06
N GLY A 89 2.13 15.18 21.34
CA GLY A 89 3.34 15.89 21.78
C GLY A 89 4.64 15.07 21.69
N VAL A 90 4.59 13.83 21.19
CA VAL A 90 5.76 12.96 21.01
C VAL A 90 6.11 12.86 19.54
N HIS A 91 7.39 13.08 19.20
CA HIS A 91 7.89 12.92 17.85
C HIS A 91 8.20 11.46 17.56
N LEU A 92 7.38 10.84 16.72
CA LEU A 92 7.50 9.45 16.31
C LEU A 92 8.15 9.38 14.94
N ARG A 93 8.93 8.32 14.70
CA ARG A 93 9.62 8.15 13.43
C ARG A 93 8.66 7.62 12.36
N CYS A 94 8.74 8.19 11.17
CA CYS A 94 8.06 7.73 9.97
C CYS A 94 9.01 6.91 9.09
N ARG A 95 8.53 5.81 8.55
CA ARG A 95 9.27 4.90 7.67
C ARG A 95 8.37 4.49 6.50
N PRO A 96 8.92 4.25 5.30
CA PRO A 96 8.10 3.77 4.20
C PRO A 96 7.57 2.37 4.54
N TYR A 97 6.30 2.11 4.21
CA TYR A 97 5.73 0.79 4.37
C TYR A 97 6.47 -0.19 3.46
N ARG A 98 7.05 -1.22 4.07
CA ARG A 98 7.72 -2.29 3.35
C ARG A 98 6.83 -3.51 3.43
N VAL A 99 6.32 -3.94 2.28
CA VAL A 99 5.84 -5.32 2.17
C VAL A 99 7.06 -6.21 2.33
N GLY A 100 7.02 -7.11 3.32
CA GLY A 100 8.02 -8.15 3.48
C GLY A 100 8.20 -8.88 2.16
N CYS A 101 9.37 -8.75 1.54
CA CYS A 101 9.72 -9.53 0.37
C CYS A 101 10.52 -10.74 0.81
N HIS A 102 10.08 -11.93 0.40
CA HIS A 102 10.87 -13.14 0.57
C HIS A 102 11.86 -13.25 -0.59
N ARG A 103 13.15 -13.09 -0.29
CA ARG A 103 14.20 -13.38 -1.27
C ARG A 103 14.31 -14.90 -1.42
N VAL A 104 14.03 -15.40 -2.62
CA VAL A 104 14.20 -16.81 -2.98
C VAL A 104 15.43 -16.94 -3.88
N CYS A 105 16.35 -17.84 -3.52
CA CYS A 105 17.51 -18.15 -4.34
C CYS A 105 17.27 -19.48 -5.07
N LEU A 106 17.14 -19.42 -6.39
CA LEU A 106 17.06 -20.60 -7.24
C LEU A 106 18.47 -21.04 -7.63
N SER A 107 18.82 -22.29 -7.29
CA SER A 107 20.12 -22.90 -7.62
C SER A 107 19.90 -24.06 -8.58
N ASN A 108 20.93 -24.43 -9.34
CA ASN A 108 20.88 -25.52 -10.32
C ASN A 108 19.87 -25.29 -11.47
N CYS A 109 19.66 -24.03 -11.86
CA CYS A 109 18.87 -23.69 -13.05
C CYS A 109 19.66 -24.05 -14.32
N LEU A 110 18.94 -24.55 -15.32
CA LEU A 110 19.55 -24.80 -16.64
C LEU A 110 20.03 -23.47 -17.25
N PRO A 111 21.24 -23.42 -17.85
CA PRO A 111 21.85 -22.17 -18.31
C PRO A 111 21.12 -21.51 -19.50
N PHE A 112 20.20 -22.22 -20.14
CA PHE A 112 19.37 -21.74 -21.24
C PHE A 112 17.93 -21.43 -20.82
N LEU A 113 17.58 -21.60 -19.54
CA LEU A 113 16.27 -21.24 -19.03
C LEU A 113 16.15 -19.72 -19.01
N ARG A 114 15.09 -19.19 -19.64
CA ARG A 114 14.89 -17.74 -19.74
C ARG A 114 14.26 -17.23 -18.46
N ASP A 115 14.62 -16.02 -18.09
CA ASP A 115 14.05 -15.35 -16.90
C ASP A 115 12.54 -15.25 -16.96
N ALA A 116 11.98 -15.00 -18.15
CA ALA A 116 10.54 -14.94 -18.36
C ALA A 116 9.83 -16.25 -17.97
N ASP A 117 10.44 -17.41 -18.26
CA ASP A 117 9.86 -18.71 -17.92
C ASP A 117 9.94 -18.96 -16.39
N ILE A 118 11.03 -18.52 -15.75
CA ILE A 118 11.21 -18.60 -14.29
C ILE A 118 10.20 -17.68 -13.58
N ILE A 119 10.08 -16.44 -14.03
CA ILE A 119 9.17 -15.44 -13.47
C ILE A 119 7.73 -15.93 -13.61
N ALA A 120 7.32 -16.41 -14.78
CA ALA A 120 5.98 -16.95 -15.00
C ALA A 120 5.64 -18.12 -14.06
N GLU A 121 6.64 -18.96 -13.72
CA GLU A 121 6.44 -20.03 -12.73
C GLU A 121 6.34 -19.48 -11.30
N LEU A 122 7.18 -18.52 -10.92
CA LEU A 122 7.17 -17.89 -9.59
C LEU A 122 5.90 -17.06 -9.35
N GLU A 123 5.36 -16.42 -10.39
CA GLU A 123 4.13 -15.64 -10.33
C GLU A 123 2.91 -16.47 -9.89
N LYS A 124 2.96 -17.81 -10.03
CA LYS A 124 1.94 -18.72 -9.49
C LYS A 124 1.88 -18.72 -7.96
N PHE A 125 2.96 -18.34 -7.28
CA PHE A 125 3.06 -18.32 -5.81
C PHE A 125 2.89 -16.93 -5.22
N GLY A 126 2.73 -15.91 -6.07
CA GLY A 126 2.61 -14.51 -5.68
C GLY A 126 3.38 -13.60 -6.62
N GLN A 127 3.17 -12.29 -6.49
CA GLN A 127 3.80 -11.32 -7.38
C GLN A 127 5.34 -11.36 -7.23
N ALA A 128 6.02 -11.82 -8.28
CA ALA A 128 7.48 -11.80 -8.33
C ALA A 128 7.97 -10.36 -8.56
N ARG A 129 8.90 -9.88 -7.73
CA ARG A 129 9.66 -8.64 -7.98
C ARG A 129 10.97 -8.98 -8.66
N ASN A 130 11.48 -8.05 -9.49
CA ASN A 130 12.61 -8.24 -10.41
C ASN A 130 13.75 -9.12 -9.85
N PRO A 131 14.21 -10.14 -10.61
CA PRO A 131 15.34 -10.96 -10.20
C PRO A 131 16.62 -10.12 -10.12
N GLN A 132 17.36 -10.25 -9.01
CA GLN A 132 18.72 -9.73 -8.89
C GLN A 132 19.70 -10.88 -9.12
N TYR A 133 20.58 -10.74 -10.12
CA TYR A 133 21.59 -11.74 -10.42
C TYR A 133 22.84 -11.53 -9.57
N GLU A 134 23.23 -12.56 -8.83
CA GLU A 134 24.54 -12.66 -8.22
C GLU A 134 25.20 -13.94 -8.75
N ILE A 135 26.16 -13.79 -9.67
CA ILE A 135 26.92 -14.92 -10.21
C ILE A 135 27.95 -15.31 -9.16
N SER A 136 27.57 -16.19 -8.23
CA SER A 136 28.54 -16.84 -7.35
C SER A 136 29.34 -17.85 -8.17
N ARG A 137 30.53 -17.45 -8.64
CA ARG A 137 31.52 -18.40 -9.16
C ARG A 137 31.88 -19.35 -8.02
N GLY A 138 31.42 -20.60 -8.12
CA GLY A 138 31.77 -21.65 -7.16
C GLY A 138 33.28 -21.71 -6.98
N ARG A 139 33.74 -21.73 -5.73
CA ARG A 139 35.14 -22.06 -5.44
C ARG A 139 35.39 -23.50 -5.91
N SER A 140 36.54 -23.64 -6.57
CA SER A 140 37.09 -24.80 -7.27
C SER A 140 36.94 -26.13 -6.57
#